data_AF-A0A4S8QUV0-F1
#
_entry.id   AF-A0A4S8QUV0-F1
#
_cell.length_a   1.000
_cell.length_b   1.000
_cell.length_c   1.000
_cell.angle_alpha   90.00
_cell.angle_beta   90.00
_cell.angle_gamma   90.00
#
_symmetry.space_group_name_H-M   'P 1'
#
loop_
_entity.id
_entity.type
_entity.pdbx_description
1 polymer ?
#
loop_
_entity_poly.entity_id
_entity_poly.type
_entity_poly.pdbx_seq_one_letter_code
_entity_poly.pdbx_strand_id
1 'polypeptide(L)'
;MPGGNKKRTFARLRDPATGRFYAAPKPQPPDPATAAKSVFEEQYNVLLDQADRDKKGYLDELKREKDKFEQKEKVVEELEREVERLTENSRDIDRQRQELEDKYLKEFEQQKQEAEEIKQEQERRVAHLQEMIREHGLEENCDIAWDGNFKEKLKREFRDRRSNCYTSVKVLIVRWASDDLGVSGLIDDLARVFEQSYRFNVAKFTIPNFDPSNALSSRVQELMGDNSPNTLLIFAYLGHGGIQNTSHDAIWSGGAGSPQMPSNGIQTLLEESNSDVLLLYDTCHSANTAISLNPPAGSVTELIAACGFETTTSGGKNSFTSAIVRELSSAATQGAVSVSELYNRVLTRKRNSPNRKRHATPVRCTLASDDDRTSIILEPLLPPPVIASHQSSEVLDGVNAVYNIGIVKRGLEMGDTSVFLKWLLRAPSDVIDVQLRRINIQKQTLSNGGHES
;
A
#
# COMPACT_ATOMS: atom_id res chain seq x y z
N MET A 1 -29.91 -51.51 -45.68
CA MET A 1 -30.04 -52.71 -46.55
C MET A 1 -28.97 -53.72 -46.12
N PRO A 2 -29.19 -55.05 -46.11
CA PRO A 2 -30.30 -55.79 -46.72
C PRO A 2 -31.08 -56.72 -45.76
N GLY A 3 -32.26 -57.15 -46.20
CA GLY A 3 -33.07 -58.20 -45.56
C GLY A 3 -32.64 -59.63 -45.93
N GLY A 4 -33.26 -60.62 -45.29
CA GLY A 4 -33.04 -62.03 -45.63
C GLY A 4 -33.98 -63.01 -44.92
N ASN A 5 -34.93 -63.55 -45.69
CA ASN A 5 -35.78 -64.70 -45.39
C ASN A 5 -35.03 -65.90 -44.80
N LYS A 6 -35.64 -66.62 -43.85
CA LYS A 6 -35.28 -68.03 -43.56
C LYS A 6 -36.49 -68.95 -43.72
N LYS A 7 -36.36 -69.83 -44.72
CA LYS A 7 -37.27 -70.93 -45.10
C LYS A 7 -37.27 -72.04 -44.04
N ARG A 8 -38.45 -72.64 -43.83
CA ARG A 8 -38.66 -73.89 -43.07
C ARG A 8 -37.92 -75.06 -43.73
N THR A 9 -37.23 -75.86 -42.91
CA THR A 9 -36.66 -77.16 -43.30
C THR A 9 -37.41 -78.26 -42.56
N PHE A 10 -38.06 -79.17 -43.29
CA PHE A 10 -38.66 -80.39 -42.75
C PHE A 10 -37.60 -81.49 -42.72
N ALA A 11 -37.25 -81.99 -41.53
CA ALA A 11 -36.46 -83.22 -41.39
C ALA A 11 -37.42 -84.41 -41.22
N ARG A 12 -37.35 -85.37 -42.14
CA ARG A 12 -38.09 -86.65 -42.10
C ARG A 12 -37.37 -87.62 -41.17
N LEU A 13 -38.08 -88.21 -40.22
CA LEU A 13 -37.56 -89.29 -39.36
C LEU A 13 -37.60 -90.65 -40.09
N ARG A 14 -36.61 -91.50 -39.78
CA ARG A 14 -36.30 -92.80 -40.40
C ARG A 14 -36.81 -93.95 -39.52
N ASP A 15 -37.33 -95.03 -40.11
CA ASP A 15 -37.78 -96.22 -39.36
C ASP A 15 -36.58 -97.06 -38.88
N PRO A 16 -36.46 -97.39 -37.57
CA PRO A 16 -35.30 -98.06 -37.00
C PRO A 16 -35.17 -99.57 -37.28
N ALA A 17 -36.18 -100.25 -37.83
CA ALA A 17 -36.13 -101.72 -37.97
C ALA A 17 -35.64 -102.21 -39.35
N THR A 18 -35.73 -101.40 -40.41
CA THR A 18 -35.33 -101.83 -41.79
C THR A 18 -34.50 -100.80 -42.58
N GLY A 19 -34.22 -99.62 -42.03
CA GLY A 19 -33.26 -98.66 -42.60
C GLY A 19 -33.61 -98.02 -43.96
N ARG A 20 -34.77 -98.33 -44.55
CA ARG A 20 -35.25 -97.75 -45.81
C ARG A 20 -36.26 -96.63 -45.59
N PHE A 21 -36.22 -95.61 -46.45
CA PHE A 21 -37.26 -94.60 -46.55
C PHE A 21 -38.43 -95.15 -47.36
N TYR A 22 -39.63 -95.20 -46.78
CA TYR A 22 -40.85 -95.56 -47.50
C TYR A 22 -41.67 -94.32 -47.85
N ALA A 23 -42.12 -94.26 -49.11
CA ALA A 23 -43.18 -93.34 -49.54
C ALA A 23 -44.51 -93.88 -49.00
N ALA A 24 -45.22 -93.09 -48.20
CA ALA A 24 -46.51 -93.50 -47.69
C ALA A 24 -47.64 -93.23 -48.72
N PRO A 25 -48.63 -94.13 -48.81
CA PRO A 25 -49.45 -94.37 -50.01
C PRO A 25 -50.77 -93.60 -49.95
N LYS A 26 -51.39 -93.36 -51.12
CA LYS A 26 -52.79 -92.88 -51.20
C LYS A 26 -53.76 -94.00 -50.83
N PRO A 27 -54.70 -93.81 -49.89
CA PRO A 27 -55.87 -94.67 -49.76
C PRO A 27 -57.14 -93.94 -50.19
N GLN A 28 -57.91 -94.60 -51.06
CA GLN A 28 -59.35 -94.37 -51.25
C GLN A 28 -60.14 -94.85 -50.02
N PRO A 29 -61.40 -94.40 -49.84
CA PRO A 29 -62.04 -94.29 -48.53
C PRO A 29 -62.79 -95.58 -48.13
N PRO A 30 -63.00 -95.77 -46.82
CA PRO A 30 -64.21 -96.44 -46.36
C PRO A 30 -65.02 -95.62 -45.35
N ASP A 31 -66.33 -95.75 -45.52
CA ASP A 31 -67.45 -95.30 -44.69
C ASP A 31 -67.53 -96.13 -43.37
N PRO A 32 -68.42 -95.82 -42.40
CA PRO A 32 -68.05 -95.46 -41.03
C PRO A 32 -68.56 -96.50 -40.01
N ALA A 33 -68.61 -96.10 -38.73
CA ALA A 33 -69.18 -96.82 -37.56
C ALA A 33 -68.20 -97.78 -36.85
N THR A 34 -68.06 -97.84 -35.52
CA THR A 34 -68.62 -97.11 -34.38
C THR A 34 -67.82 -97.56 -33.14
N ALA A 35 -67.49 -96.60 -32.27
CA ALA A 35 -67.31 -96.68 -30.82
C ALA A 35 -66.29 -97.64 -30.19
N ALA A 36 -65.37 -97.06 -29.41
CA ALA A 36 -65.11 -97.49 -28.03
C ALA A 36 -64.53 -96.32 -27.20
N LYS A 37 -65.44 -95.60 -26.51
CA LYS A 37 -65.15 -94.69 -25.41
C LYS A 37 -64.70 -95.49 -24.17
N SER A 38 -63.83 -94.90 -23.34
CA SER A 38 -64.10 -94.67 -21.89
C SER A 38 -62.88 -94.60 -20.95
N VAL A 39 -61.63 -94.78 -21.40
CA VAL A 39 -60.44 -94.64 -20.49
C VAL A 39 -59.47 -93.52 -20.91
N PHE A 40 -59.65 -92.94 -22.09
CA PHE A 40 -58.84 -91.82 -22.55
C PHE A 40 -59.29 -90.46 -22.00
N GLU A 41 -60.57 -90.28 -21.68
CA GLU A 41 -61.15 -88.95 -21.47
C GLU A 41 -60.72 -88.34 -20.13
N GLU A 42 -60.66 -89.09 -19.03
CA GLU A 42 -60.23 -88.58 -17.72
C GLU A 42 -58.72 -88.28 -17.66
N GLN A 43 -57.87 -89.18 -18.16
CA GLN A 43 -56.42 -88.94 -18.23
C GLN A 43 -56.06 -87.82 -19.22
N TYR A 44 -56.78 -87.74 -20.34
CA TYR A 44 -56.64 -86.64 -21.30
C TYR A 44 -57.07 -85.32 -20.67
N ASN A 45 -58.19 -85.27 -19.94
CA ASN A 45 -58.66 -84.06 -19.27
C ASN A 45 -57.71 -83.60 -18.15
N VAL A 46 -57.10 -84.51 -17.38
CA VAL A 46 -56.10 -84.15 -16.36
C VAL A 46 -54.80 -83.60 -16.98
N LEU A 47 -54.34 -84.19 -18.09
CA LEU A 47 -53.19 -83.68 -18.83
C LEU A 47 -53.49 -82.35 -19.53
N LEU A 48 -54.72 -82.17 -20.04
CA LEU A 48 -55.19 -80.90 -20.61
C LEU A 48 -55.21 -79.80 -19.54
N ASP A 49 -55.80 -80.08 -18.39
CA ASP A 49 -55.86 -79.17 -17.24
C ASP A 49 -54.47 -78.80 -16.74
N GLN A 50 -53.53 -79.76 -16.70
CA GLN A 50 -52.16 -79.50 -16.31
C GLN A 50 -51.43 -78.64 -17.34
N ALA A 51 -51.58 -78.94 -18.64
CA ALA A 51 -51.02 -78.14 -19.71
C ALA A 51 -51.60 -76.71 -19.74
N ASP A 52 -52.89 -76.54 -19.45
CA ASP A 52 -53.53 -75.23 -19.35
C ASP A 52 -53.08 -74.45 -18.11
N ARG A 53 -52.87 -75.13 -16.97
CA ARG A 53 -52.26 -74.52 -15.77
C ARG A 53 -50.82 -74.09 -16.04
N ASP A 54 -50.01 -74.93 -16.65
CA ASP A 54 -48.60 -74.63 -16.96
C ASP A 54 -48.49 -73.52 -18.01
N LYS A 55 -49.35 -73.53 -19.04
CA LYS A 55 -49.44 -72.47 -20.04
C LYS A 55 -49.87 -71.14 -19.42
N LYS A 56 -50.83 -71.16 -18.49
CA LYS A 56 -51.25 -69.97 -17.74
C LYS A 56 -50.14 -69.45 -16.84
N GLY A 57 -49.43 -70.33 -16.14
CA GLY A 57 -48.26 -69.99 -15.34
C GLY A 57 -47.16 -69.32 -16.18
N TYR A 58 -46.84 -69.91 -17.35
CA TYR A 58 -45.87 -69.35 -18.28
C TYR A 58 -46.31 -67.99 -18.84
N LEU A 59 -47.61 -67.81 -19.13
CA LEU A 59 -48.15 -66.54 -19.61
C LEU A 59 -48.08 -65.44 -18.54
N ASP A 60 -48.34 -65.78 -17.28
CA ASP A 60 -48.26 -64.86 -16.14
C ASP A 60 -46.81 -64.51 -15.77
N GLU A 61 -45.87 -65.43 -15.99
CA GLU A 61 -44.43 -65.15 -15.89
C GLU A 61 -43.95 -64.23 -17.03
N LEU A 62 -44.41 -64.48 -18.27
CA LEU A 62 -44.09 -63.64 -19.42
C LEU A 62 -44.62 -62.21 -19.25
N LYS A 63 -45.82 -62.05 -18.67
CA LYS A 63 -46.38 -60.73 -18.31
C LYS A 63 -45.52 -60.03 -17.27
N ARG A 64 -45.10 -60.73 -16.21
CA ARG A 64 -44.22 -60.16 -15.18
C ARG A 64 -42.87 -59.72 -15.74
N GLU A 65 -42.27 -60.51 -16.64
CA GLU A 65 -41.03 -60.12 -17.31
C GLU A 65 -41.24 -58.95 -18.28
N LYS A 66 -42.37 -58.91 -18.99
CA LYS A 66 -42.74 -57.77 -19.83
C LYS A 66 -42.87 -56.49 -19.01
N ASP A 67 -43.58 -56.54 -17.88
CA ASP A 67 -43.77 -55.38 -16.99
C ASP A 67 -42.43 -54.89 -16.41
N LYS A 68 -41.52 -55.81 -16.06
CA LYS A 68 -40.15 -55.46 -15.64
C LYS A 68 -39.36 -54.80 -16.77
N PHE A 69 -39.53 -55.25 -18.01
CA PHE A 69 -38.86 -54.68 -19.17
C PHE A 69 -39.36 -53.26 -19.45
N GLU A 70 -40.67 -53.05 -19.45
CA GLU A 70 -41.29 -51.73 -19.59
C GLU A 70 -40.84 -50.77 -18.47
N GLN A 71 -40.66 -51.29 -17.25
CA GLN A 71 -40.16 -50.49 -16.13
C GLN A 71 -38.67 -50.13 -16.29
N LYS A 72 -37.84 -51.04 -16.79
CA LYS A 72 -36.43 -50.77 -17.10
C LYS A 72 -36.28 -49.80 -18.27
N GLU A 73 -37.11 -49.91 -19.29
CA GLU A 73 -37.13 -49.00 -20.44
C GLU A 73 -37.39 -47.56 -19.99
N LYS A 74 -38.35 -47.35 -19.08
CA LYS A 74 -38.59 -46.02 -18.47
C LYS A 74 -37.38 -45.47 -17.71
N VAL A 75 -36.66 -46.33 -16.97
CA VAL A 75 -35.45 -45.92 -16.24
C VAL A 75 -34.32 -45.55 -17.21
N VAL A 76 -34.18 -46.28 -18.33
CA VAL A 76 -33.20 -45.96 -19.37
C VAL A 76 -33.52 -44.61 -20.02
N GLU A 77 -34.78 -44.35 -20.37
CA GLU A 77 -35.18 -43.04 -20.91
C GLU A 77 -34.90 -41.89 -19.93
N GLU A 78 -35.08 -42.11 -18.62
CA GLU A 78 -34.78 -41.11 -17.60
C GLU A 78 -33.27 -40.85 -17.48
N LEU A 79 -32.45 -41.90 -17.53
CA LEU A 79 -31.00 -41.78 -17.55
C LEU A 79 -30.48 -41.11 -18.82
N GLU A 80 -31.07 -41.38 -19.99
CA GLU A 80 -30.71 -40.73 -21.24
C GLU A 80 -30.95 -39.22 -21.17
N ARG A 81 -32.10 -38.78 -20.62
CA ARG A 81 -32.38 -37.35 -20.39
C ARG A 81 -31.38 -36.72 -19.43
N GLU A 82 -30.96 -37.43 -18.39
CA GLU A 82 -29.99 -36.92 -17.42
C GLU A 82 -28.57 -36.83 -18.02
N VAL A 83 -28.18 -37.78 -18.88
CA VAL A 83 -26.91 -37.72 -19.62
C VAL A 83 -26.88 -36.53 -20.58
N GLU A 84 -27.98 -36.26 -21.30
CA GLU A 84 -28.10 -35.07 -22.14
C GLU A 84 -27.94 -33.78 -21.34
N ARG A 85 -28.61 -33.69 -20.18
CA ARG A 85 -28.51 -32.54 -19.27
C ARG A 85 -27.09 -32.31 -18.76
N LEU A 86 -26.40 -33.37 -18.32
CA LEU A 86 -25.02 -33.29 -17.84
C LEU A 86 -24.04 -32.92 -18.96
N THR A 87 -24.29 -33.39 -20.18
CA THR A 87 -23.46 -33.06 -21.35
C THR A 87 -23.57 -31.57 -21.70
N GLU A 88 -24.78 -31.00 -21.65
CA GLU A 88 -24.98 -29.57 -21.88
C GLU A 88 -24.30 -28.71 -20.81
N ASN A 89 -24.44 -29.08 -19.54
CA ASN A 89 -23.71 -28.43 -18.45
C ASN A 89 -22.18 -28.48 -18.62
N SER A 90 -21.63 -29.61 -19.09
CA SER A 90 -20.19 -29.72 -19.37
C SER A 90 -19.75 -28.74 -20.46
N ARG A 91 -20.54 -28.59 -21.53
CA ARG A 91 -20.25 -27.62 -22.61
C ARG A 91 -20.27 -26.18 -22.10
N ASP A 92 -21.21 -25.85 -21.22
CA ASP A 92 -21.29 -24.52 -20.60
C ASP A 92 -20.07 -24.26 -19.69
N ILE A 93 -19.60 -25.26 -18.94
CA ILE A 93 -18.37 -25.16 -18.13
C ILE A 93 -17.14 -24.96 -19.04
N ASP A 94 -17.03 -25.72 -20.13
CA ASP A 94 -15.93 -25.57 -21.08
C ASP A 94 -15.94 -24.18 -21.74
N ARG A 95 -17.13 -23.64 -22.07
CA ARG A 95 -17.27 -22.27 -22.57
C ARG A 95 -16.78 -21.24 -21.54
N GLN A 96 -17.21 -21.36 -20.28
CA GLN A 96 -16.78 -20.45 -19.21
C GLN A 96 -15.26 -20.52 -18.96
N ARG A 97 -14.68 -21.72 -18.99
CA ARG A 97 -13.23 -21.91 -18.87
C ARG A 97 -12.48 -21.19 -19.98
N GLN A 98 -12.96 -21.29 -21.21
CA GLN A 98 -12.32 -20.64 -22.36
C GLN A 98 -12.46 -19.11 -22.33
N GLU A 99 -13.62 -18.60 -21.92
CA GLU A 99 -13.82 -17.15 -21.69
C GLU A 99 -12.87 -16.60 -20.60
N LEU A 100 -12.62 -17.37 -19.54
CA LEU A 100 -11.65 -17.04 -18.50
C LEU A 100 -10.20 -17.05 -19.02
N GLU A 101 -9.81 -18.07 -19.80
CA GLU A 101 -8.47 -18.14 -20.42
C GLU A 101 -8.23 -16.95 -21.36
N ASP A 102 -9.20 -16.61 -22.21
CA ASP A 102 -9.11 -15.47 -23.12
C ASP A 102 -9.02 -14.14 -22.35
N LYS A 103 -9.76 -14.00 -21.24
CA LYS A 103 -9.68 -12.83 -20.37
C LYS A 103 -8.30 -12.68 -19.75
N TYR A 104 -7.74 -13.74 -19.17
CA TYR A 104 -6.40 -13.72 -18.58
C TYR A 104 -5.31 -13.45 -19.61
N LEU A 105 -5.42 -14.02 -20.81
CA LEU A 105 -4.46 -13.78 -21.88
C LEU A 105 -4.48 -12.30 -22.31
N LYS A 106 -5.67 -11.70 -22.40
CA LYS A 106 -5.84 -10.28 -22.73
C LYS A 106 -5.27 -9.36 -21.65
N GLU A 107 -5.51 -9.66 -20.38
CA GLU A 107 -4.93 -8.93 -19.24
C GLU A 107 -3.39 -9.03 -19.23
N PHE A 108 -2.85 -10.23 -19.49
CA PHE A 108 -1.40 -10.44 -19.57
C PHE A 108 -0.75 -9.64 -20.71
N GLU A 109 -1.35 -9.64 -21.90
CA GLU A 109 -0.80 -8.89 -23.04
C GLU A 109 -0.93 -7.37 -22.81
N GLN A 110 -1.98 -6.91 -22.12
CA GLN A 110 -2.10 -5.52 -21.70
C GLN A 110 -0.98 -5.12 -20.71
N GLN A 111 -0.74 -5.92 -19.67
CA GLN A 111 0.34 -5.65 -18.71
C GLN A 111 1.72 -5.63 -19.38
N LYS A 112 1.95 -6.53 -20.35
CA LYS A 112 3.19 -6.57 -21.13
C LYS A 112 3.34 -5.32 -22.00
N GLN A 113 2.27 -4.83 -22.60
CA GLN A 113 2.27 -3.59 -23.38
C GLN A 113 2.55 -2.38 -22.49
N GLU A 114 1.91 -2.27 -21.32
CA GLU A 114 2.16 -1.21 -20.34
C GLU A 114 3.62 -1.22 -19.85
N ALA A 115 4.19 -2.41 -19.60
CA ALA A 115 5.59 -2.54 -19.21
C ALA A 115 6.56 -2.08 -20.30
N GLU A 116 6.28 -2.37 -21.57
CA GLU A 116 7.10 -1.91 -22.69
C GLU A 116 6.98 -0.40 -22.91
N GLU A 117 5.79 0.18 -22.71
CA GLU A 117 5.59 1.64 -22.76
C GLU A 117 6.38 2.37 -21.66
N ILE A 118 6.35 1.85 -20.42
CA ILE A 118 7.15 2.38 -19.31
C ILE A 118 8.65 2.33 -19.65
N LYS A 119 9.11 1.21 -20.22
CA LYS A 119 10.50 1.03 -20.62
C LYS A 119 10.91 2.02 -21.71
N GLN A 120 10.08 2.20 -22.75
CA GLN A 120 10.34 3.18 -23.81
C GLN A 120 10.36 4.62 -23.30
N GLU A 121 9.45 4.97 -22.39
CA GLU A 121 9.43 6.30 -21.76
C GLU A 121 10.69 6.53 -20.91
N GLN A 122 11.16 5.50 -20.20
CA GLN A 122 12.42 5.56 -19.46
C GLN A 122 13.62 5.79 -20.41
N GLU A 123 13.67 5.09 -21.55
CA GLU A 123 14.70 5.27 -22.58
C GLU A 123 14.69 6.69 -23.16
N ARG A 124 13.51 7.26 -23.45
CA ARG A 124 13.38 8.65 -23.92
C ARG A 124 13.89 9.67 -22.90
N ARG A 125 13.53 9.50 -21.62
CA ARG A 125 13.99 10.41 -20.55
C ARG A 125 15.49 10.35 -20.34
N VAL A 126 16.09 9.16 -20.43
CA VAL A 126 17.55 8.99 -20.39
C VAL A 126 18.20 9.71 -21.56
N ALA A 127 17.68 9.57 -22.78
CA ALA A 127 18.18 10.28 -23.95
C ALA A 127 18.05 11.81 -23.79
N HIS A 128 16.94 12.30 -23.24
CA HIS A 128 16.76 13.73 -22.97
C HIS A 128 17.73 14.27 -21.92
N LEU A 129 17.97 13.51 -20.84
CA LEU A 129 18.98 13.87 -19.83
C LEU A 129 20.39 13.91 -20.43
N GLN A 130 20.72 12.95 -21.30
CA GLN A 130 22.00 12.95 -22.02
C GLN A 130 22.18 14.21 -22.87
N GLU A 131 21.11 14.64 -23.57
CA GLU A 131 21.14 15.86 -24.36
C GLU A 131 21.32 17.11 -23.51
N MET A 132 20.60 17.23 -22.38
CA MET A 132 20.79 18.35 -21.45
C MET A 132 22.22 18.40 -20.88
N ILE A 133 22.80 17.25 -20.53
CA ILE A 133 24.17 17.15 -20.02
C ILE A 133 25.18 17.63 -21.08
N ARG A 134 24.94 17.29 -22.35
CA ARG A 134 25.74 17.72 -23.51
C ARG A 134 25.65 19.23 -23.74
N GLU A 135 24.43 19.78 -23.79
CA GLU A 135 24.19 21.22 -23.98
C GLU A 135 24.87 22.08 -22.92
N HIS A 136 24.94 21.59 -21.68
CA HIS A 136 25.51 22.31 -20.55
C HIS A 136 27.00 22.00 -20.31
N GLY A 137 27.65 21.23 -21.18
CA GLY A 137 29.10 20.96 -21.13
C GLY A 137 29.54 20.20 -19.88
N LEU A 138 28.69 19.34 -19.32
CA LEU A 138 28.92 18.62 -18.05
C LEU A 138 29.66 17.27 -18.25
N GLU A 139 30.33 17.07 -19.39
CA GLU A 139 30.97 15.81 -19.82
C GLU A 139 32.36 15.54 -19.20
N GLU A 140 32.58 15.87 -17.93
CA GLU A 140 33.84 15.52 -17.24
C GLU A 140 33.74 14.17 -16.51
N ASN A 141 34.62 13.23 -16.92
CA ASN A 141 35.02 11.97 -16.30
C ASN A 141 33.94 11.18 -15.51
N CYS A 142 33.29 10.25 -16.22
CA CYS A 142 32.32 9.29 -15.67
C CYS A 142 32.94 8.17 -14.79
N ASP A 143 34.16 8.31 -14.28
CA ASP A 143 34.84 7.27 -13.48
C ASP A 143 34.46 7.27 -11.99
N ILE A 144 33.28 7.80 -11.65
CA ILE A 144 32.70 7.60 -10.33
C ILE A 144 32.07 6.20 -10.28
N ALA A 145 32.91 5.21 -9.98
CA ALA A 145 32.44 3.91 -9.55
C ALA A 145 32.01 4.01 -8.08
N TRP A 146 30.71 3.86 -7.80
CA TRP A 146 30.26 3.60 -6.44
C TRP A 146 30.94 2.32 -5.95
N ASP A 147 31.72 2.42 -4.89
CA ASP A 147 32.32 1.23 -4.32
C ASP A 147 31.22 0.24 -3.87
N GLY A 148 31.53 -1.05 -3.88
CA GLY A 148 30.55 -2.08 -3.50
C GLY A 148 30.10 -1.97 -2.04
N ASN A 149 30.95 -1.40 -1.18
CA ASN A 149 30.66 -1.19 0.23
C ASN A 149 29.54 -0.14 0.42
N PHE A 150 29.57 0.94 -0.34
CA PHE A 150 28.57 2.00 -0.34
C PHE A 150 27.20 1.49 -0.77
N LYS A 151 27.14 0.68 -1.84
CA LYS A 151 25.87 0.11 -2.31
C LYS A 151 25.25 -0.83 -1.27
N GLU A 152 26.05 -1.70 -0.67
CA GLU A 152 25.57 -2.63 0.35
C GLU A 152 25.22 -1.91 1.66
N LYS A 153 25.98 -0.88 2.03
CA LYS A 153 25.68 -0.02 3.18
C LYS A 153 24.38 0.75 2.98
N LEU A 154 24.18 1.34 1.80
CA LEU A 154 22.92 2.00 1.43
C LEU A 154 21.76 1.02 1.47
N LYS A 155 21.84 -0.15 0.83
CA LYS A 155 20.74 -1.14 0.87
C LYS A 155 20.35 -1.54 2.29
N ARG A 156 21.35 -1.76 3.16
CA ARG A 156 21.10 -2.12 4.56
C ARG A 156 20.47 -0.96 5.33
N GLU A 157 21.12 0.19 5.33
CA GLU A 157 20.68 1.36 6.11
C GLU A 157 19.38 1.96 5.57
N PHE A 158 19.11 1.84 4.27
CA PHE A 158 17.86 2.30 3.65
C PHE A 158 16.69 1.35 3.95
N ARG A 159 16.94 0.05 4.15
CA ARG A 159 15.90 -0.88 4.66
C ARG A 159 15.59 -0.64 6.12
N ASP A 160 16.61 -0.32 6.91
CA ASP A 160 16.47 0.01 8.33
C ASP A 160 16.03 1.46 8.57
N ARG A 161 15.80 2.20 7.48
CA ARG A 161 15.33 3.57 7.48
C ARG A 161 13.93 3.62 8.04
N ARG A 162 13.84 4.04 9.30
CA ARG A 162 12.56 4.49 9.84
C ARG A 162 12.09 5.66 8.97
N SER A 163 10.82 5.65 8.59
CA SER A 163 10.16 6.81 7.97
C SER A 163 10.45 8.09 8.76
N ASN A 164 10.58 7.95 10.09
CA ASN A 164 10.99 8.99 11.03
C ASN A 164 12.48 8.83 11.38
N CYS A 165 13.31 9.80 11.05
CA CYS A 165 14.70 9.82 11.53
C CYS A 165 14.78 9.92 13.07
N TYR A 166 13.68 10.29 13.74
CA TYR A 166 13.60 10.40 15.18
C TYR A 166 13.01 9.13 15.81
N THR A 167 13.73 8.62 16.81
CA THR A 167 13.27 7.51 17.66
C THR A 167 12.39 7.99 18.81
N SER A 168 12.45 9.28 19.12
CA SER A 168 11.68 9.94 20.17
C SER A 168 11.46 11.41 19.78
N VAL A 169 10.29 11.94 20.10
CA VAL A 169 9.99 13.38 19.96
C VAL A 169 9.47 13.89 21.29
N LYS A 170 10.10 14.94 21.82
CA LYS A 170 9.75 15.55 23.10
C LYS A 170 9.31 16.99 22.88
N VAL A 171 8.15 17.36 23.43
CA VAL A 171 7.54 18.67 23.28
C VAL A 171 7.42 19.35 24.64
N LEU A 172 7.87 20.60 24.75
CA LEU A 172 7.66 21.45 25.92
C LEU A 172 6.85 22.68 25.51
N ILE A 173 5.63 22.79 26.00
CA ILE A 173 4.75 23.94 25.77
C ILE A 173 4.75 24.81 27.02
N VAL A 174 5.10 26.08 26.86
CA VAL A 174 5.41 26.99 27.96
C VAL A 174 4.53 28.23 27.92
N ARG A 175 4.04 28.62 29.09
CA ARG A 175 3.37 29.91 29.34
C ARG A 175 3.76 30.48 30.69
N TRP A 176 3.45 31.74 30.93
CA TRP A 176 3.62 32.36 32.24
C TRP A 176 2.50 31.98 33.23
N ALA A 177 2.85 31.95 34.52
CA ALA A 177 1.89 31.84 35.60
C ALA A 177 0.95 33.06 35.65
N SER A 178 1.48 34.25 35.39
CA SER A 178 0.74 35.51 35.35
C SER A 178 0.17 35.87 33.99
N ASP A 179 0.13 34.94 33.02
CA ASP A 179 -0.42 35.19 31.68
C ASP A 179 -1.82 35.79 31.73
N ASP A 180 -2.03 36.86 30.97
CA ASP A 180 -3.31 37.58 30.84
C ASP A 180 -3.94 37.41 29.43
N LEU A 181 -3.32 36.63 28.54
CA LEU A 181 -3.77 36.44 27.15
C LEU A 181 -4.86 35.36 27.01
N GLY A 182 -5.07 34.54 28.05
CA GLY A 182 -6.10 33.49 28.03
C GLY A 182 -5.77 32.34 27.07
N VAL A 183 -4.47 32.03 26.89
CA VAL A 183 -4.00 31.04 25.90
C VAL A 183 -4.17 29.58 26.34
N SER A 184 -4.69 29.31 27.53
CA SER A 184 -4.79 27.95 28.09
C SER A 184 -5.50 26.96 27.15
N GLY A 185 -6.62 27.34 26.54
CA GLY A 185 -7.32 26.47 25.58
C GLY A 185 -6.50 26.17 24.32
N LEU A 186 -5.69 27.13 23.85
CA LEU A 186 -4.80 26.92 22.70
C LEU A 186 -3.63 25.99 23.04
N ILE A 187 -3.10 26.08 24.27
CA ILE A 187 -2.08 25.15 24.77
C ILE A 187 -2.62 23.74 24.85
N ASP A 188 -3.86 23.57 25.32
CA ASP A 188 -4.51 22.27 25.40
C ASP A 188 -4.76 21.69 24.00
N ASP A 189 -5.20 22.52 23.04
CA ASP A 189 -5.38 22.11 21.66
C ASP A 189 -4.05 21.70 20.99
N LEU A 190 -2.97 22.47 21.20
CA LEU A 190 -1.65 22.16 20.65
C LEU A 190 -1.08 20.87 21.26
N ALA A 191 -1.16 20.73 22.58
CA ALA A 191 -0.75 19.50 23.26
C ALA A 191 -1.51 18.29 22.73
N ARG A 192 -2.84 18.41 22.59
CA ARG A 192 -3.70 17.34 22.08
C ARG A 192 -3.28 16.88 20.69
N VAL A 193 -2.96 17.80 19.78
CA VAL A 193 -2.50 17.43 18.42
C VAL A 193 -1.18 16.68 18.47
N PHE A 194 -0.20 17.15 19.25
CA PHE A 194 1.08 16.46 19.39
C PHE A 194 0.95 15.09 20.06
N GLU A 195 0.14 14.98 21.13
CA GLU A 195 -0.07 13.72 21.86
C GLU A 195 -0.89 12.70 21.06
N GLN A 196 -2.01 13.12 20.49
CA GLN A 196 -3.00 12.19 19.93
C GLN A 196 -2.75 11.90 18.46
N SER A 197 -2.43 12.93 17.67
CA SER A 197 -2.24 12.79 16.22
C SER A 197 -0.81 12.39 15.88
N TYR A 198 0.18 12.93 16.60
CA TYR A 198 1.60 12.67 16.33
C TYR A 198 2.26 11.66 17.29
N ARG A 199 1.60 11.33 18.42
CA ARG A 199 2.12 10.41 19.44
C ARG A 199 3.46 10.85 20.06
N PHE A 200 3.67 12.16 20.15
CA PHE A 200 4.86 12.74 20.78
C PHE A 200 4.72 12.77 22.31
N ASN A 201 5.85 12.82 23.01
CA ASN A 201 5.89 13.02 24.46
C ASN A 201 5.75 14.52 24.77
N VAL A 202 4.64 14.94 25.36
CA VAL A 202 4.33 16.35 25.58
C VAL A 202 4.32 16.69 27.07
N ALA A 203 5.00 17.78 27.41
CA ALA A 203 4.94 18.41 28.72
C ALA A 203 4.47 19.85 28.60
N LYS A 204 3.65 20.29 29.56
CA LYS A 204 3.28 21.69 29.74
C LYS A 204 4.05 22.25 30.93
N PHE A 205 4.56 23.46 30.81
CA PHE A 205 5.27 24.13 31.90
C PHE A 205 4.75 25.55 32.09
N THR A 206 4.60 25.93 33.35
CA THR A 206 4.18 27.27 33.75
C THR A 206 5.38 27.99 34.35
N ILE A 207 5.87 29.03 33.68
CA ILE A 207 6.99 29.84 34.15
C ILE A 207 6.55 30.57 35.43
N PRO A 208 7.24 30.37 36.56
CA PRO A 208 6.91 31.06 37.80
C PRO A 208 7.28 32.55 37.72
N ASN A 209 6.63 33.37 38.54
CA ASN A 209 6.94 34.80 38.63
C ASN A 209 8.24 35.07 39.42
N PHE A 210 8.69 34.10 40.22
CA PHE A 210 9.93 34.17 40.97
C PHE A 210 10.97 33.26 40.33
N ASP A 211 12.16 33.80 40.11
CA ASP A 211 13.28 33.13 39.45
C ASP A 211 12.93 32.41 38.12
N PRO A 212 12.26 33.12 37.18
CA PRO A 212 11.72 32.53 35.96
C PRO A 212 12.81 31.90 35.07
N SER A 213 13.97 32.56 34.94
CA SER A 213 15.06 32.11 34.10
C SER A 213 15.63 30.76 34.56
N ASN A 214 15.94 30.61 35.85
CA ASN A 214 16.50 29.37 36.36
C ASN A 214 15.48 28.23 36.32
N ALA A 215 14.21 28.52 36.64
CA ALA A 215 13.14 27.54 36.60
C ALA A 215 12.92 27.01 35.17
N LEU A 216 12.88 27.89 34.17
CA LEU A 216 12.70 27.47 32.79
C LEU A 216 13.94 26.77 32.24
N SER A 217 15.15 27.29 32.51
CA SER A 217 16.40 26.64 32.09
C SER A 217 16.49 25.21 32.62
N SER A 218 16.17 25.00 33.90
CA SER A 218 16.14 23.66 34.51
C SER A 218 15.17 22.72 33.79
N ARG A 219 13.99 23.23 33.42
CA ARG A 219 12.98 22.45 32.69
C ARG A 219 13.40 22.13 31.26
N VAL A 220 14.11 23.04 30.59
CA VAL A 220 14.66 22.82 29.25
C VAL A 220 15.78 21.78 29.27
N GLN A 221 16.65 21.82 30.29
CA GLN A 221 17.67 20.77 30.48
C GLN A 221 17.04 19.39 30.68
N GLU A 222 15.95 19.30 31.46
CA GLU A 222 15.19 18.07 31.63
C GLU A 222 14.58 17.57 30.30
N LEU A 223 14.07 18.49 29.47
CA LEU A 223 13.56 18.18 28.14
C LEU A 223 14.66 17.57 27.26
N MET A 224 15.86 18.19 27.24
CA MET A 224 17.00 17.69 26.47
C MET A 224 17.41 16.28 26.93
N GLY A 225 17.44 16.03 28.23
CA GLY A 225 17.70 14.71 28.80
C GLY A 225 19.06 14.14 28.39
N ASP A 226 19.06 13.06 27.61
CA ASP A 226 20.26 12.39 27.10
C ASP A 226 20.92 13.12 25.90
N ASN A 227 20.28 14.18 25.40
CA ASN A 227 20.76 14.97 24.26
C ASN A 227 21.09 14.09 23.04
N SER A 228 20.23 13.12 22.76
CA SER A 228 20.43 12.16 21.67
C SER A 228 20.20 12.79 20.29
N PRO A 229 21.07 12.56 19.29
CA PRO A 229 20.87 13.06 17.93
C PRO A 229 19.70 12.38 17.20
N ASN A 230 19.14 11.31 17.76
CA ASN A 230 17.97 10.61 17.25
C ASN A 230 16.67 11.08 17.92
N THR A 231 16.69 12.23 18.60
CA THR A 231 15.53 12.85 19.23
C THR A 231 15.24 14.18 18.55
N LEU A 232 13.96 14.51 18.36
CA LEU A 232 13.50 15.86 18.01
C LEU A 232 12.98 16.53 19.28
N LEU A 233 13.46 17.74 19.55
CA LEU A 233 12.93 18.60 20.60
C LEU A 233 12.01 19.65 19.96
N ILE A 234 10.82 19.83 20.51
CA ILE A 234 9.91 20.91 20.11
C ILE A 234 9.67 21.80 21.33
N PHE A 235 10.04 23.07 21.23
CA PHE A 235 9.82 24.04 22.28
C PHE A 235 8.82 25.10 21.80
N ALA A 236 7.69 25.21 22.48
CA ALA A 236 6.64 26.16 22.15
C ALA A 236 6.46 27.20 23.27
N TYR A 237 6.70 28.47 22.97
CA TYR A 237 6.43 29.57 23.89
C TYR A 237 5.19 30.34 23.44
N LEU A 238 4.22 30.47 24.34
CA LEU A 238 2.99 31.24 24.14
C LEU A 238 2.87 32.27 25.26
N GLY A 239 2.95 33.55 24.91
CA GLY A 239 2.93 34.62 25.91
C GLY A 239 3.31 35.98 25.33
N HIS A 240 3.61 36.92 26.21
CA HIS A 240 4.11 38.23 25.79
C HIS A 240 5.60 38.20 25.50
N GLY A 241 6.00 39.13 24.65
CA GLY A 241 7.39 39.35 24.34
C GLY A 241 7.59 40.73 23.75
N GLY A 242 8.83 41.17 23.84
CA GLY A 242 9.22 42.52 23.49
C GLY A 242 10.73 42.60 23.35
N ILE A 243 11.20 43.82 23.17
CA ILE A 243 12.62 44.15 23.14
C ILE A 243 12.91 45.03 24.34
N GLN A 244 13.93 44.68 25.12
CA GLN A 244 14.35 45.48 26.25
C GLN A 244 14.97 46.79 25.73
N ASN A 245 14.49 47.94 26.24
CA ASN A 245 14.88 49.26 25.72
C ASN A 245 16.38 49.59 25.82
N THR A 246 17.11 48.97 26.75
CA THR A 246 18.51 49.30 27.04
C THR A 246 19.51 48.38 26.36
N SER A 247 19.27 47.07 26.39
CA SER A 247 20.18 46.08 25.78
C SER A 247 19.76 45.66 24.38
N HIS A 248 18.54 46.01 23.96
CA HIS A 248 17.90 45.53 22.74
C HIS A 248 17.73 44.00 22.67
N ASP A 249 17.80 43.32 23.82
CA ASP A 249 17.57 41.89 23.92
C ASP A 249 16.10 41.54 23.75
N ALA A 250 15.82 40.38 23.14
CA ALA A 250 14.49 39.80 23.14
C ALA A 250 14.15 39.30 24.55
N ILE A 251 12.95 39.69 25.03
CA ILE A 251 12.44 39.34 26.35
C ILE A 251 11.09 38.64 26.25
N TRP A 252 10.86 37.73 27.20
CA TRP A 252 9.56 37.10 27.47
C TRP A 252 9.00 37.62 28.77
N SER A 253 7.69 37.84 28.84
CA SER A 253 7.03 38.36 30.03
C SER A 253 5.63 37.79 30.23
N GLY A 254 5.17 37.84 31.48
CA GLY A 254 3.81 37.42 31.83
C GLY A 254 2.72 38.43 31.52
N GLY A 255 3.06 39.64 31.06
CA GLY A 255 2.10 40.73 30.82
C GLY A 255 2.59 42.07 31.35
N ALA A 256 1.73 43.09 31.28
CA ALA A 256 2.07 44.43 31.75
C ALA A 256 2.34 44.42 33.27
N GLY A 257 3.52 44.90 33.69
CA GLY A 257 3.93 44.94 35.10
C GLY A 257 4.28 43.57 35.71
N SER A 258 4.32 42.50 34.90
CA SER A 258 4.79 41.17 35.33
C SER A 258 6.30 41.04 35.21
N PRO A 259 6.91 40.03 35.87
CA PRO A 259 8.30 39.67 35.66
C PRO A 259 8.62 39.41 34.18
N GLN A 260 9.85 39.73 33.81
CA GLN A 260 10.38 39.57 32.47
C GLN A 260 11.69 38.79 32.55
N MET A 261 12.03 38.06 31.49
CA MET A 261 13.33 37.41 31.37
C MET A 261 13.86 37.48 29.94
N PRO A 262 15.18 37.53 29.74
CA PRO A 262 15.78 37.36 28.43
C PRO A 262 15.43 36.01 27.82
N SER A 263 15.01 35.97 26.56
CA SER A 263 14.70 34.72 25.85
C SER A 263 15.93 34.05 25.23
N ASN A 264 16.99 34.82 24.99
CA ASN A 264 18.22 34.37 24.34
C ASN A 264 18.89 33.19 25.06
N GLY A 265 18.99 33.20 26.38
CA GLY A 265 19.64 32.12 27.13
C GLY A 265 18.97 30.75 26.94
N ILE A 266 17.64 30.73 26.85
CA ILE A 266 16.88 29.50 26.58
C ILE A 266 17.07 29.04 25.14
N GLN A 267 17.05 29.98 24.19
CA GLN A 267 17.27 29.65 22.79
C GLN A 267 18.68 29.10 22.55
N THR A 268 19.72 29.75 23.10
CA THR A 268 21.11 29.29 22.99
C THR A 268 21.27 27.88 23.55
N LEU A 269 20.67 27.59 24.71
CA LEU A 269 20.70 26.24 25.29
C LEU A 269 20.10 25.18 24.34
N LEU A 270 19.03 25.54 23.62
CA LEU A 270 18.39 24.65 22.65
C LEU A 270 19.20 24.53 21.35
N GLU A 271 19.82 25.60 20.86
CA GLU A 271 20.69 25.61 19.67
C GLU A 271 21.99 24.81 19.88
N GLU A 272 22.47 24.72 21.12
CA GLU A 272 23.65 23.91 21.50
C GLU A 272 23.32 22.41 21.66
N SER A 273 22.07 22.02 21.44
CA SER A 273 21.62 20.62 21.48
C SER A 273 22.21 19.79 20.33
N ASN A 274 22.49 18.52 20.60
CA ASN A 274 22.81 17.52 19.57
C ASN A 274 21.54 16.98 18.89
N SER A 275 20.38 17.13 19.53
CA SER A 275 19.07 16.86 18.94
C SER A 275 18.69 17.96 17.95
N ASP A 276 17.93 17.61 16.92
CA ASP A 276 17.27 18.64 16.10
C ASP A 276 16.21 19.34 16.96
N VAL A 277 16.00 20.64 16.71
CA VAL A 277 15.09 21.47 17.49
C VAL A 277 14.14 22.27 16.61
N LEU A 278 12.84 22.20 16.92
CA LEU A 278 11.82 23.08 16.37
C LEU A 278 11.34 24.06 17.46
N LEU A 279 11.54 25.34 17.22
CA LEU A 279 11.05 26.44 18.06
C LEU A 279 9.74 26.99 17.49
N LEU A 280 8.71 27.10 18.33
CA LEU A 280 7.42 27.69 17.98
C LEU A 280 7.14 28.86 18.92
N TYR A 281 7.26 30.09 18.42
CA TYR A 281 7.08 31.30 19.24
C TYR A 281 5.80 32.02 18.86
N ASP A 282 4.78 31.94 19.73
CA ASP A 282 3.56 32.77 19.65
C ASP A 282 3.66 33.96 20.62
N THR A 283 4.45 34.94 20.21
CA THR A 283 4.71 36.17 20.97
C THR A 283 4.96 37.34 20.03
N CYS A 284 4.79 38.56 20.52
CA CYS A 284 5.21 39.78 19.83
C CYS A 284 6.75 39.86 19.78
N HIS A 285 7.31 40.50 18.74
CA HIS A 285 8.75 40.68 18.54
C HIS A 285 9.59 39.37 18.48
N SER A 286 8.96 38.26 18.11
CA SER A 286 9.50 36.89 18.15
C SER A 286 10.68 36.59 17.21
N ALA A 287 10.97 37.46 16.24
CA ALA A 287 11.98 37.22 15.20
C ALA A 287 13.31 37.99 15.39
N ASN A 288 13.52 38.68 16.52
CA ASN A 288 14.80 39.34 16.82
C ASN A 288 15.87 38.36 17.35
N THR A 289 15.84 37.13 16.87
CA THR A 289 16.68 36.04 17.33
C THR A 289 17.95 36.03 16.49
N ALA A 290 19.09 36.29 17.13
CA ALA A 290 20.40 36.19 16.47
C ALA A 290 20.56 34.78 15.88
N ILE A 291 20.99 34.70 14.62
CA ILE A 291 21.33 33.44 13.97
C ILE A 291 22.66 32.98 14.57
N SER A 292 22.70 31.77 15.12
CA SER A 292 23.95 31.19 15.60
C SER A 292 24.76 30.69 14.40
N LEU A 293 25.87 31.36 14.12
CA LEU A 293 26.67 31.12 12.91
C LEU A 293 27.52 29.84 12.98
N ASN A 294 27.54 29.12 14.11
CA ASN A 294 28.34 27.91 14.30
C ASN A 294 27.65 26.91 15.25
N PRO A 295 26.64 26.15 14.79
CA PRO A 295 26.07 25.08 15.59
C PRO A 295 27.07 23.94 15.83
N PRO A 296 26.95 23.18 16.94
CA PRO A 296 27.74 21.97 17.13
C PRO A 296 27.49 21.02 15.96
N ALA A 297 28.56 20.49 15.38
CA ALA A 297 28.59 19.79 14.11
C ALA A 297 27.56 18.64 14.01
N GLY A 298 26.35 18.94 13.53
CA GLY A 298 25.40 17.94 13.06
C GLY A 298 23.92 18.12 13.40
N SER A 299 23.46 19.11 14.17
CA SER A 299 22.02 19.34 14.46
C SER A 299 21.41 20.53 13.69
N VAL A 300 20.08 20.54 13.54
CA VAL A 300 19.31 21.64 12.93
C VAL A 300 18.42 22.29 13.97
N THR A 301 18.41 23.62 14.02
CA THR A 301 17.40 24.38 14.76
C THR A 301 16.58 25.24 13.80
N GLU A 302 15.27 24.98 13.74
CA GLU A 302 14.32 25.76 12.95
C GLU A 302 13.35 26.51 13.86
N LEU A 303 13.04 27.75 13.51
CA LEU A 303 12.08 28.60 14.22
C LEU A 303 10.89 28.90 13.31
N ILE A 304 9.67 28.76 13.83
CA ILE A 304 8.48 29.43 13.31
C ILE A 304 7.96 30.40 14.38
N ALA A 305 7.98 31.69 14.02
CA ALA A 305 7.53 32.79 14.85
C ALA A 305 6.19 33.35 14.35
N ALA A 306 5.28 33.69 15.26
CA ALA A 306 3.97 34.24 14.95
C ALA A 306 4.02 35.60 14.25
N CYS A 307 5.08 36.36 14.51
CA CYS A 307 5.27 37.68 13.95
C CYS A 307 6.75 37.96 13.66
N GLY A 308 6.98 38.80 12.65
CA GLY A 308 8.29 39.35 12.36
C GLY A 308 8.68 40.46 13.35
N PHE A 309 9.86 41.04 13.12
CA PHE A 309 10.38 42.17 13.89
C PHE A 309 9.30 43.26 14.04
N GLU A 310 9.11 43.77 15.27
CA GLU A 310 8.27 44.94 15.54
C GLU A 310 6.75 44.84 15.25
N THR A 311 6.14 43.65 15.38
CA THR A 311 4.69 43.50 15.16
C THR A 311 3.95 42.80 16.30
N THR A 312 2.68 43.20 16.52
CA THR A 312 1.79 42.63 17.56
C THR A 312 1.02 41.42 17.00
N THR A 313 0.97 40.32 17.75
CA THR A 313 0.22 39.12 17.37
C THR A 313 -1.28 39.29 17.63
N SER A 314 -2.11 38.66 16.79
CA SER A 314 -3.57 38.72 16.95
C SER A 314 -4.06 37.55 17.81
N GLY A 315 -4.75 37.81 18.91
CA GLY A 315 -5.42 36.79 19.72
C GLY A 315 -6.70 36.21 19.08
N GLY A 316 -7.25 35.15 19.68
CA GLY A 316 -8.55 34.56 19.30
C GLY A 316 -8.49 33.42 18.26
N LYS A 317 -9.65 33.10 17.65
CA LYS A 317 -9.83 31.90 16.79
C LYS A 317 -8.92 31.86 15.54
N ASN A 318 -8.34 32.99 15.15
CA ASN A 318 -7.39 33.11 14.04
C ASN A 318 -5.97 33.46 14.52
N SER A 319 -5.60 33.10 15.76
CA SER A 319 -4.23 33.24 16.30
C SER A 319 -3.23 32.39 15.54
N PHE A 320 -1.93 32.64 15.74
CA PHE A 320 -0.88 31.85 15.10
C PHE A 320 -0.92 30.40 15.57
N THR A 321 -1.01 30.17 16.89
CA THR A 321 -1.17 28.83 17.44
C THR A 321 -2.40 28.12 16.89
N SER A 322 -3.56 28.78 16.76
CA SER A 322 -4.76 28.18 16.16
C SER A 322 -4.52 27.71 14.71
N ALA A 323 -3.77 28.48 13.93
CA ALA A 323 -3.39 28.10 12.57
C ALA A 323 -2.44 26.90 12.56
N ILE A 324 -1.41 26.90 13.41
CA ILE A 324 -0.47 25.77 13.58
C ILE A 324 -1.22 24.49 13.98
N VAL A 325 -2.09 24.55 14.99
CA VAL A 325 -2.92 23.42 15.45
C VAL A 325 -3.72 22.82 14.30
N ARG A 326 -4.35 23.67 13.48
CA ARG A 326 -5.16 23.21 12.33
C ARG A 326 -4.31 22.58 11.24
N GLU A 327 -3.18 23.18 10.88
CA GLU A 327 -2.32 22.64 9.84
C GLU A 327 -1.62 21.36 10.29
N LEU A 328 -1.15 21.28 11.54
CA LEU A 328 -0.64 20.04 12.12
C LEU A 328 -1.70 18.94 12.15
N SER A 329 -2.94 19.25 12.54
CA SER A 329 -4.04 18.28 12.53
C SER A 329 -4.31 17.74 11.13
N SER A 330 -4.28 18.61 10.12
CA SER A 330 -4.49 18.23 8.71
C SER A 330 -3.30 17.48 8.12
N ALA A 331 -2.08 17.82 8.53
CA ALA A 331 -0.88 17.17 8.04
C ALA A 331 -0.73 15.76 8.62
N ALA A 332 -1.09 15.57 9.90
CA ALA A 332 -1.04 14.26 10.55
C ALA A 332 -1.86 13.17 9.82
N THR A 333 -2.92 13.54 9.10
CA THR A 333 -3.72 12.59 8.30
C THR A 333 -3.15 12.35 6.89
N GLN A 334 -2.26 13.22 6.42
CA GLN A 334 -1.65 13.17 5.09
C GLN A 334 -0.25 12.55 5.11
N GLY A 335 0.36 12.38 6.28
CA GLY A 335 1.66 11.77 6.48
C GLY A 335 2.71 12.75 7.01
N ALA A 336 3.92 12.66 6.47
CA ALA A 336 5.04 13.53 6.84
C ALA A 336 4.85 14.95 6.30
N VAL A 337 5.21 15.97 7.09
CA VAL A 337 5.19 17.38 6.68
C VAL A 337 6.50 18.05 7.08
N SER A 338 7.16 18.73 6.16
CA SER A 338 8.34 19.54 6.52
C SER A 338 7.92 20.79 7.29
N VAL A 339 8.78 21.31 8.18
CA VAL A 339 8.54 22.59 8.86
C VAL A 339 8.44 23.73 7.83
N SER A 340 9.16 23.66 6.71
CA SER A 340 9.01 24.57 5.56
C SER A 340 7.59 24.57 5.01
N GLU A 341 7.05 23.38 4.77
CA GLU A 341 5.71 23.20 4.25
C GLU A 341 4.65 23.63 5.27
N LEU A 342 4.79 23.23 6.54
CA LEU A 342 3.93 23.66 7.62
C LEU A 342 3.86 25.20 7.69
N TYR A 343 5.02 25.86 7.64
CA TYR A 343 5.11 27.31 7.58
C TYR A 343 4.32 27.89 6.39
N ASN A 344 4.53 27.35 5.18
CA ASN A 344 3.84 27.81 3.97
C ASN A 344 2.31 27.63 4.07
N ARG A 345 1.84 26.52 4.64
CA ARG A 345 0.42 26.26 4.91
C ARG A 345 -0.15 27.28 5.90
N VAL A 346 0.55 27.55 7.00
CA VAL A 346 0.16 28.54 8.02
C VAL A 346 0.12 29.96 7.44
N LEU A 347 1.16 30.34 6.68
CA LEU A 347 1.25 31.63 6.00
C LEU A 347 0.08 31.81 5.03
N THR A 348 -0.21 30.79 4.21
CA THR A 348 -1.32 30.80 3.25
C THR A 348 -2.66 30.98 3.95
N ARG A 349 -2.91 30.22 5.03
CA ARG A 349 -4.13 30.36 5.84
C ARG A 349 -4.28 31.77 6.41
N LYS A 350 -3.20 32.34 6.94
CA LYS A 350 -3.21 33.69 7.52
C LYS A 350 -3.47 34.77 6.46
N ARG A 351 -2.87 34.64 5.27
CA ARG A 351 -3.09 35.56 4.13
C ARG A 351 -4.51 35.52 3.60
N ASN A 352 -5.14 34.34 3.60
CA ASN A 352 -6.50 34.12 3.11
C ASN A 352 -7.59 34.37 4.17
N SER A 353 -7.21 34.82 5.38
CA SER A 353 -8.16 35.19 6.44
C SER A 353 -8.90 36.50 6.09
N PRO A 354 -10.22 36.59 6.32
CA PRO A 354 -11.03 37.79 6.06
C PRO A 354 -10.49 39.08 6.72
N ASN A 355 -9.69 38.95 7.79
CA ASN A 355 -9.13 40.05 8.57
C ASN A 355 -7.63 40.33 8.27
N ARG A 356 -7.17 40.12 7.03
CA ARG A 356 -5.74 40.24 6.62
C ARG A 356 -5.01 41.49 7.13
N LYS A 357 -5.69 42.64 7.24
CA LYS A 357 -5.08 43.96 7.54
C LYS A 357 -4.55 44.10 8.98
N ARG A 358 -4.85 43.15 9.89
CA ARG A 358 -4.44 43.19 11.31
C ARG A 358 -3.59 41.99 11.74
N HIS A 359 -3.26 41.09 10.83
CA HIS A 359 -2.51 39.89 11.19
C HIS A 359 -1.02 40.12 10.93
N ALA A 360 -0.20 39.93 11.96
CA ALA A 360 1.23 39.81 11.78
C ALA A 360 1.56 38.63 10.85
N THR A 361 2.57 38.82 10.00
CA THR A 361 3.05 37.78 9.09
C THR A 361 3.98 36.84 9.85
N PRO A 362 3.70 35.53 9.89
CA PRO A 362 4.60 34.57 10.49
C PRO A 362 5.95 34.58 9.78
N VAL A 363 7.02 34.30 10.53
CA VAL A 363 8.38 34.19 10.01
C VAL A 363 8.91 32.80 10.28
N ARG A 364 9.74 32.30 9.36
CA ARG A 364 10.50 31.07 9.52
C ARG A 364 11.99 31.37 9.37
N CYS A 365 12.79 30.87 10.29
CA CYS A 365 14.24 31.01 10.28
C CYS A 365 14.89 29.65 10.50
N THR A 366 16.02 29.40 9.83
CA THR A 366 16.93 28.32 10.19
C THR A 366 18.04 28.96 11.02
N LEU A 367 18.06 28.67 12.32
CA LEU A 367 18.95 29.32 13.29
C LEU A 367 20.28 28.60 13.42
N ALA A 368 20.26 27.29 13.18
CA ALA A 368 21.42 26.41 13.13
C ALA A 368 21.21 25.41 11.98
N SER A 369 22.20 25.28 11.11
CA SER A 369 22.23 24.23 10.08
C SER A 369 23.67 23.76 9.86
N ASP A 370 23.83 22.45 9.76
CA ASP A 370 24.92 21.83 9.01
C ASP A 370 24.55 22.03 7.53
N ASP A 371 25.33 22.77 6.74
CA ASP A 371 25.02 23.34 5.38
C ASP A 371 24.32 22.38 4.38
N ASP A 372 24.29 21.08 4.65
CA ASP A 372 23.70 20.00 3.85
C ASP A 372 22.29 19.52 4.26
N ARG A 373 21.68 20.08 5.32
CA ARG A 373 20.38 19.58 5.84
C ARG A 373 19.15 20.35 5.31
N THR A 374 18.19 19.60 4.77
CA THR A 374 16.81 20.05 4.49
C THR A 374 16.02 20.29 5.78
N SER A 375 14.91 21.05 5.69
CA SER A 375 13.99 21.32 6.81
C SER A 375 13.59 20.06 7.60
N ILE A 376 13.42 20.20 8.91
CA ILE A 376 12.91 19.18 9.84
C ILE A 376 11.58 18.64 9.30
N ILE A 377 11.41 17.32 9.40
CA ILE A 377 10.19 16.63 9.01
C ILE A 377 9.42 16.22 10.26
N LEU A 378 8.13 16.54 10.29
CA LEU A 378 7.19 16.12 11.31
C LEU A 378 6.32 15.01 10.75
N GLU A 379 6.37 13.84 11.37
CA GLU A 379 5.46 12.73 11.08
C GLU A 379 5.02 12.04 12.37
N PRO A 380 3.84 11.41 12.39
CA PRO A 380 3.41 10.64 13.55
C PRO A 380 4.41 9.53 13.90
N LEU A 381 4.73 9.38 15.19
CA LEU A 381 5.51 8.23 15.64
C LEU A 381 4.67 6.96 15.45
N LEU A 382 5.21 6.01 14.68
CA LEU A 382 4.61 4.68 14.55
C LEU A 382 4.54 4.04 15.94
N PRO A 383 3.43 3.33 16.28
CA PRO A 383 3.41 2.54 17.49
C PRO A 383 4.58 1.54 17.46
N PRO A 384 5.18 1.21 18.63
CA PRO A 384 6.17 0.15 18.70
C PRO A 384 5.59 -1.08 18.00
N PRO A 385 6.33 -1.71 17.06
CA PRO A 385 5.82 -2.90 16.41
C PRO A 385 5.53 -3.92 17.50
N VAL A 386 4.24 -4.18 17.74
CA VAL A 386 3.83 -5.49 18.27
C VAL A 386 4.46 -6.47 17.31
N ILE A 387 5.25 -7.41 17.82
CA ILE A 387 5.89 -8.48 17.04
C ILE A 387 4.76 -9.33 16.44
N ALA A 388 4.13 -8.82 15.39
CA ALA A 388 3.27 -9.54 14.50
C ALA A 388 4.20 -10.03 13.41
N SER A 389 4.43 -11.33 13.44
CA SER A 389 5.07 -12.09 12.37
C SER A 389 4.68 -11.51 11.01
N HIS A 390 5.68 -11.18 10.20
CA HIS A 390 5.54 -10.86 8.79
C HIS A 390 4.51 -11.78 8.13
N GLN A 391 3.33 -11.23 7.84
CA GLN A 391 2.56 -11.63 6.69
C GLN A 391 2.40 -10.38 5.84
N SER A 392 2.96 -10.48 4.64
CA SER A 392 2.92 -9.50 3.57
C SER A 392 1.50 -8.96 3.42
N SER A 393 1.28 -7.73 3.88
CA SER A 393 0.06 -7.01 3.58
C SER A 393 0.12 -6.60 2.11
N GLU A 394 -0.86 -7.06 1.36
CA GLU A 394 -1.09 -6.69 -0.03
C GLU A 394 -1.01 -5.17 -0.18
N VAL A 395 -0.12 -4.74 -1.06
CA VAL A 395 0.12 -3.34 -1.40
C VAL A 395 -1.08 -2.88 -2.23
N LEU A 396 -1.80 -1.89 -1.70
CA LEU A 396 -2.84 -1.14 -2.39
C LEU A 396 -2.29 -0.58 -3.72
N ASP A 397 -3.12 -0.60 -4.76
CA ASP A 397 -2.93 -0.08 -6.14
C ASP A 397 -2.55 1.42 -6.21
N GLY A 398 -1.42 1.79 -5.60
CA GLY A 398 -0.77 3.06 -5.81
C GLY A 398 0.18 2.95 -6.99
N VAL A 399 -0.02 3.77 -8.02
CA VAL A 399 0.94 3.91 -9.13
C VAL A 399 2.28 4.34 -8.55
N ASN A 400 3.25 3.43 -8.50
CA ASN A 400 4.59 3.73 -8.01
C ASN A 400 5.29 4.70 -8.98
N ALA A 401 5.57 5.92 -8.52
CA ALA A 401 6.33 6.89 -9.30
C ALA A 401 7.84 6.59 -9.20
N VAL A 402 8.49 6.31 -10.33
CA VAL A 402 9.95 6.10 -10.39
C VAL A 402 10.64 7.39 -10.83
N TYR A 403 11.40 8.00 -9.92
CA TYR A 403 12.21 9.19 -10.21
C TYR A 403 13.64 8.79 -10.60
N ASN A 404 14.10 9.22 -11.77
CA ASN A 404 15.50 9.07 -12.19
C ASN A 404 16.23 10.38 -11.88
N ILE A 405 17.11 10.38 -10.87
CA ILE A 405 17.87 11.56 -10.43
C ILE A 405 19.31 11.44 -10.92
N GLY A 406 19.74 12.37 -11.78
CA GLY A 406 21.13 12.51 -12.19
C GLY A 406 21.87 13.45 -11.24
N ILE A 407 23.00 13.03 -10.71
CA ILE A 407 23.82 13.84 -9.80
C ILE A 407 25.13 14.18 -10.50
N VAL A 408 25.41 15.47 -10.64
CA VAL A 408 26.62 15.99 -11.28
C VAL A 408 27.48 16.65 -10.21
N LYS A 409 28.71 16.16 -10.02
CA LYS A 409 29.68 16.71 -9.06
C LYS A 409 30.74 17.51 -9.81
N ARG A 410 31.03 18.73 -9.35
CA ARG A 410 32.18 19.52 -9.82
C ARG A 410 33.42 19.12 -9.02
N GLY A 411 34.34 18.37 -9.64
CA GLY A 411 35.60 17.94 -9.01
C GLY A 411 35.75 16.41 -8.87
N LEU A 412 36.98 15.93 -9.12
CA LEU A 412 37.30 14.54 -9.49
C LEU A 412 37.48 13.53 -8.34
N GLU A 413 37.50 13.96 -7.07
CA GLU A 413 37.69 13.02 -5.96
C GLU A 413 36.37 12.72 -5.23
N MET A 414 35.99 11.44 -5.22
CA MET A 414 35.03 10.91 -4.26
C MET A 414 35.66 10.97 -2.86
N GLY A 415 35.51 12.12 -2.19
CA GLY A 415 35.77 12.24 -0.75
C GLY A 415 34.84 11.34 0.07
N ASP A 416 34.78 11.57 1.39
CA ASP A 416 33.97 10.78 2.33
C ASP A 416 32.51 10.59 1.85
N THR A 417 32.20 9.38 1.37
CA THR A 417 30.88 9.00 0.89
C THR A 417 29.85 8.93 2.02
N SER A 418 30.28 9.01 3.28
CA SER A 418 29.39 9.02 4.44
C SER A 418 28.43 10.21 4.45
N VAL A 419 28.89 11.39 4.00
CA VAL A 419 28.01 12.58 3.88
C VAL A 419 26.92 12.31 2.85
N PHE A 420 27.31 11.76 1.70
CA PHE A 420 26.39 11.44 0.62
C PHE A 420 25.40 10.32 0.98
N LEU A 421 25.85 9.30 1.73
CA LEU A 421 24.99 8.26 2.27
C LEU A 421 23.95 8.85 3.24
N LYS A 422 24.38 9.70 4.17
CA LYS A 422 23.47 10.40 5.10
C LYS A 422 22.43 11.22 4.34
N TRP A 423 22.81 11.85 3.23
CA TRP A 423 21.89 12.58 2.37
C TRP A 423 20.84 11.66 1.72
N LEU A 424 21.23 10.52 1.14
CA LEU A 424 20.28 9.55 0.56
C LEU A 424 19.32 8.96 1.61
N LEU A 425 19.82 8.70 2.82
CA LEU A 425 19.02 8.24 3.96
C LEU A 425 18.06 9.31 4.53
N ARG A 426 17.95 10.48 3.90
CA ARG A 426 16.98 11.53 4.24
C ARG A 426 15.88 11.72 3.19
N ALA A 427 15.79 10.86 2.17
CA ALA A 427 14.72 10.95 1.16
C ALA A 427 13.30 10.98 1.80
N PRO A 428 12.25 11.47 1.16
CA PRO A 428 10.91 11.43 1.78
C PRO A 428 10.47 10.02 2.25
N SER A 429 9.59 9.93 3.26
CA SER A 429 9.17 8.67 3.89
C SER A 429 8.40 7.73 2.94
N ASP A 430 7.81 8.30 1.89
CA ASP A 430 7.14 7.63 0.78
C ASP A 430 8.11 7.05 -0.27
N VAL A 431 9.41 7.33 -0.18
CA VAL A 431 10.43 6.71 -1.02
C VAL A 431 10.75 5.31 -0.52
N ILE A 432 10.24 4.31 -1.23
CA ILE A 432 10.35 2.89 -0.87
C ILE A 432 11.70 2.22 -1.25
N ASP A 433 12.43 2.77 -2.22
CA ASP A 433 13.69 2.22 -2.70
C ASP A 433 14.57 3.32 -3.35
N VAL A 434 15.90 3.14 -3.28
CA VAL A 434 16.88 4.01 -3.94
C VAL A 434 17.85 3.16 -4.75
N GLN A 435 17.85 3.36 -6.07
CA GLN A 435 18.72 2.63 -6.99
C GLN A 435 19.80 3.54 -7.58
N LEU A 436 21.06 3.20 -7.30
CA LEU A 436 22.21 3.88 -7.89
C LEU A 436 22.54 3.27 -9.26
N ARG A 437 22.09 3.93 -10.32
CA ARG A 437 22.41 3.55 -11.71
C ARG A 437 23.55 4.41 -12.24
N ARG A 438 24.53 3.78 -12.91
CA ARG A 438 25.58 4.50 -13.65
C ARG A 438 25.01 4.86 -15.02
N ILE A 439 25.01 6.15 -15.36
CA ILE A 439 24.72 6.59 -16.72
C ILE A 439 26.08 6.66 -17.44
N ASN A 440 26.32 5.74 -18.37
CA ASN A 440 27.51 5.79 -19.22
C ASN A 440 27.31 6.91 -20.25
N ILE A 441 28.01 8.02 -20.07
CA ILE A 441 28.10 9.07 -21.09
C ILE A 441 29.20 8.62 -22.06
N GLN A 442 28.81 8.03 -23.20
CA GLN A 442 29.76 7.76 -24.26
C GLN A 442 30.11 9.09 -24.94
N LYS A 443 31.38 9.48 -24.86
CA LYS A 443 31.91 10.60 -25.63
C LYS A 443 31.87 10.20 -27.11
N GLN A 444 30.97 10.76 -27.91
CA GLN A 444 31.09 10.65 -29.36
C GLN A 444 32.30 11.48 -29.77
N THR A 445 33.42 10.81 -30.03
CA THR A 445 34.52 11.43 -30.77
C THR A 445 33.98 11.79 -32.15
N LEU A 446 33.89 13.09 -32.43
CA LEU A 446 33.70 13.61 -33.78
C LEU A 446 34.68 12.89 -34.71
N SER A 447 34.15 12.03 -35.59
CA SER A 447 34.88 11.48 -36.71
C SER A 447 35.27 12.66 -37.60
N ASN A 448 36.52 13.13 -37.48
CA ASN A 448 37.13 13.95 -38.51
C ASN A 448 37.14 13.12 -39.80
N GLY A 449 36.13 13.32 -40.63
CA GLY A 449 36.14 12.91 -42.02
C GLY A 449 37.22 13.70 -42.75
N GLY A 450 38.45 13.19 -42.74
CA GLY A 450 39.45 13.53 -43.72
C GLY A 450 39.02 12.97 -45.06
N HIS A 451 38.38 13.80 -45.88
CA HIS A 451 38.39 13.58 -47.32
C HIS A 451 39.74 14.06 -47.86
N GLU A 452 40.61 13.11 -48.20
CA GLU A 452 41.64 13.34 -49.20
C GLU A 452 40.98 13.46 -50.58
N SER A 453 41.20 14.59 -51.24
CA SER A 453 41.45 14.71 -52.68
C SER A 453 42.10 16.06 -52.95
#